data_AF-A0A804R9R0-F1
#
_entry.id   AF-A0A804R9R0-F1
#
_cell.length_a   1.000
_cell.length_b   1.000
_cell.length_c   1.000
_cell.angle_alpha   90.00
_cell.angle_beta   90.00
_cell.angle_gamma   90.00
#
_symmetry.space_group_name_H-M   'P 1'
#
loop_
_entity.id
_entity.type
_entity.pdbx_description
1 polymer ?
#
loop_
_entity_poly.entity_id
_entity_poly.type
_entity_poly.pdbx_seq_one_letter_code
_entity_poly.pdbx_strand_id
1 'polypeptide(L)'
;MADSSTPIFPRIHVKDPYQRLGISREASEEEIRAARNYLISKYAGHKPSVDAIESAHDRIIMQSFFDRKKPKMNLKKKFRELSQSRAVKAIQGRFQTPRSKVIWQTAIAFVLLGVLTLAFPTEEGPTLQVAISCAANIYFIYQRVKSGWRAFFYGFGSFFASWFLGTFLMVSVIPPILPGPRNLEVSTACVTYVLLFISSTFLK
;
A
#
# COMPACT_ATOMS: atom_id res chain seq x y z
N MET A 1 -17.92 58.74 -29.89
CA MET A 1 -17.33 58.05 -28.71
C MET A 1 -17.23 56.58 -29.07
N ALA A 2 -16.03 56.09 -29.38
CA ALA A 2 -15.82 54.66 -29.62
C ALA A 2 -15.71 53.99 -28.25
N ASP A 3 -16.61 53.05 -27.98
CA ASP A 3 -16.65 52.28 -26.73
C ASP A 3 -15.28 51.63 -26.49
N SER A 4 -14.55 52.11 -25.50
CA SER A 4 -13.26 51.57 -25.07
C SER A 4 -13.49 50.32 -24.22
N SER A 5 -14.28 49.36 -24.71
CA SER A 5 -14.44 48.07 -24.05
C SER A 5 -13.21 47.23 -24.39
N THR A 6 -12.28 47.14 -23.43
CA THR A 6 -11.08 46.32 -23.58
C THR A 6 -11.49 44.88 -23.89
N PRO A 7 -11.01 44.27 -24.98
CA PRO A 7 -11.44 42.93 -25.35
C PRO A 7 -11.11 41.94 -24.22
N ILE A 8 -12.12 41.21 -23.77
CA ILE A 8 -12.01 40.22 -22.70
C ILE A 8 -11.81 38.85 -23.34
N PHE A 9 -10.82 38.11 -22.86
CA PHE A 9 -10.56 36.75 -23.33
C PHE A 9 -11.74 35.82 -23.00
N PRO A 10 -12.41 35.21 -24.00
CA PRO A 10 -13.62 34.42 -23.77
C PRO A 10 -13.40 33.16 -22.92
N ARG A 11 -12.15 32.64 -22.90
CA ARG A 11 -11.80 31.34 -22.31
C ARG A 11 -11.10 31.44 -20.96
N ILE A 12 -11.21 32.56 -20.25
CA ILE A 12 -10.58 32.77 -18.93
C ILE A 12 -10.88 31.63 -17.94
N HIS A 13 -12.12 31.13 -17.92
CA HIS A 13 -12.58 30.14 -16.94
C HIS A 13 -12.38 28.66 -17.38
N VAL A 14 -11.88 28.40 -18.58
CA VAL A 14 -11.69 27.02 -19.09
C VAL A 14 -10.53 26.35 -18.33
N LYS A 15 -10.75 25.22 -17.66
CA LYS A 15 -9.71 24.59 -16.82
C LYS A 15 -8.58 23.92 -17.62
N ASP A 16 -8.90 23.33 -18.78
CA ASP A 16 -7.93 22.64 -19.63
C ASP A 16 -7.04 23.68 -20.34
N PRO A 17 -5.71 23.68 -20.11
CA PRO A 17 -4.83 24.70 -20.67
C PRO A 17 -4.74 24.64 -22.20
N TYR A 18 -4.87 23.46 -22.81
CA TYR A 18 -4.87 23.31 -24.27
C TYR A 18 -6.12 23.94 -24.90
N GLN A 19 -7.29 23.66 -24.32
CA GLN A 19 -8.54 24.28 -24.77
C GLN A 19 -8.58 25.77 -24.48
N ARG A 20 -7.96 26.21 -23.37
CA ARG A 20 -7.82 27.62 -23.02
C ARG A 20 -7.05 28.36 -24.11
N LEU A 21 -5.86 27.87 -24.49
CA LEU A 21 -5.07 28.46 -25.57
C LEU A 21 -5.66 28.23 -26.98
N GLY A 22 -6.58 27.26 -27.12
CA GLY A 22 -7.20 26.94 -28.40
C GLY A 22 -6.32 26.13 -29.33
N ILE A 23 -5.48 25.27 -28.74
CA ILE A 23 -4.54 24.41 -29.44
C ILE A 23 -4.86 22.94 -29.18
N SER A 24 -4.39 22.07 -30.06
CA SER A 24 -4.46 20.62 -29.85
C SER A 24 -3.58 20.18 -28.67
N ARG A 25 -3.91 19.05 -28.05
CA ARG A 25 -3.04 18.40 -27.05
C ARG A 25 -1.73 17.89 -27.64
N GLU A 26 -1.69 17.70 -28.95
CA GLU A 26 -0.54 17.23 -29.71
C GLU A 26 0.24 18.38 -30.36
N ALA A 27 -0.14 19.64 -30.07
CA ALA A 27 0.50 20.81 -30.64
C ALA A 27 1.99 20.89 -30.28
N SER A 28 2.79 21.36 -31.24
CA SER A 28 4.23 21.53 -31.05
C SER A 28 4.54 22.68 -30.07
N GLU A 29 5.75 22.70 -29.47
CA GLU A 29 6.16 23.81 -28.59
C GLU A 29 6.11 25.17 -29.31
N GLU A 30 6.38 25.20 -30.61
CA GLU A 30 6.30 26.41 -31.41
C GLU A 30 4.86 26.90 -31.56
N GLU A 31 3.91 26.00 -31.80
CA GLU A 31 2.47 26.34 -31.85
C GLU A 31 1.96 26.83 -30.50
N ILE A 32 2.37 26.19 -29.39
CA ILE A 32 2.00 26.64 -28.03
C ILE A 32 2.47 28.08 -27.80
N ARG A 33 3.73 28.38 -28.17
CA ARG A 33 4.34 29.70 -27.99
C ARG A 33 3.72 30.75 -28.92
N ALA A 34 3.43 30.38 -30.17
CA ALA A 34 2.75 31.22 -31.14
C ALA A 34 1.32 31.57 -30.69
N ALA A 35 0.54 30.58 -30.22
CA ALA A 35 -0.81 30.77 -29.72
C ALA A 35 -0.83 31.72 -28.51
N ARG A 36 0.11 31.55 -27.56
CA ARG A 36 0.26 32.48 -26.44
C ARG A 36 0.51 33.91 -26.93
N ASN A 37 1.50 34.10 -27.82
CA ASN A 37 1.86 35.44 -28.29
C ASN A 37 0.71 36.12 -29.04
N TYR A 38 -0.04 35.37 -29.85
CA TYR A 38 -1.23 35.85 -30.53
C TYR A 38 -2.35 36.26 -29.56
N LEU A 39 -2.58 35.46 -28.51
CA LEU A 39 -3.62 35.76 -27.52
C LEU A 39 -3.23 36.94 -26.62
N ILE A 40 -1.98 37.01 -26.18
CA ILE A 40 -1.49 38.14 -25.37
C ILE A 40 -1.58 39.45 -26.15
N SER A 41 -1.19 39.47 -27.43
CA SER A 41 -1.29 40.69 -28.24
C SER A 41 -2.74 41.13 -28.44
N LYS A 42 -3.67 40.18 -28.62
CA LYS A 42 -5.10 40.47 -28.82
C LYS A 42 -5.81 40.96 -27.56
N TYR A 43 -5.40 40.50 -26.38
CA TYR A 43 -6.06 40.78 -25.10
C TYR A 43 -5.18 41.57 -24.12
N ALA A 44 -4.14 42.25 -24.60
CA ALA A 44 -3.12 42.95 -23.80
C ALA A 44 -3.70 43.96 -22.80
N GLY A 45 -4.86 44.56 -23.10
CA GLY A 45 -5.47 45.56 -22.25
C GLY A 45 -6.23 45.02 -21.04
N HIS A 46 -6.55 43.72 -20.98
CA HIS A 46 -7.31 43.13 -19.87
C HIS A 46 -6.42 42.19 -19.04
N LYS A 47 -5.90 42.70 -17.93
CA LYS A 47 -4.91 42.01 -17.08
C LYS A 47 -5.34 40.58 -16.64
N PRO A 48 -6.59 40.33 -16.22
CA PRO A 48 -7.04 38.96 -15.89
C PRO A 48 -7.04 37.99 -17.08
N SER A 49 -7.19 38.52 -18.30
CA SER A 49 -7.10 37.71 -19.52
C SER A 49 -5.67 37.27 -19.80
N VAL A 50 -4.72 38.18 -19.64
CA VAL A 50 -3.29 37.90 -19.83
C VAL A 50 -2.82 36.85 -18.81
N ASP A 51 -3.16 37.02 -17.54
CA ASP A 51 -2.84 36.05 -16.48
C ASP A 51 -3.42 34.66 -16.78
N ALA A 52 -4.66 34.58 -17.28
CA ALA A 52 -5.27 33.31 -17.61
C ALA A 52 -4.57 32.59 -18.78
N ILE A 53 -4.06 33.35 -19.76
CA ILE A 53 -3.30 32.84 -20.92
C ILE A 53 -1.92 32.35 -20.47
N GLU A 54 -1.23 33.14 -19.66
CA GLU A 54 0.11 32.83 -19.13
C GLU A 54 0.05 31.59 -18.21
N SER A 55 -0.95 31.54 -17.32
CA SER A 55 -1.27 30.37 -16.50
C SER A 55 -1.45 29.08 -17.30
N ALA A 56 -2.11 29.15 -18.47
CA ALA A 56 -2.27 27.98 -19.31
C ALA A 56 -0.95 27.55 -19.95
N HIS A 57 -0.11 28.49 -20.36
CA HIS A 57 1.21 28.17 -20.90
C HIS A 57 2.08 27.46 -19.84
N ASP A 58 2.16 28.02 -18.65
CA ASP A 58 2.96 27.47 -17.55
C ASP A 58 2.51 26.06 -17.17
N ARG A 59 1.20 25.80 -17.16
CA ARG A 59 0.66 24.45 -16.92
C ARG A 59 1.10 23.44 -17.98
N ILE A 60 1.09 23.81 -19.26
CA ILE A 60 1.53 22.90 -20.34
C ILE A 60 3.02 22.60 -20.21
N ILE A 61 3.84 23.62 -19.92
CA ILE A 61 5.27 23.44 -19.67
C ILE A 61 5.48 22.51 -18.47
N MET A 62 4.81 22.77 -17.35
CA MET A 62 4.94 21.96 -16.15
C MET A 62 4.52 20.50 -16.41
N GLN A 63 3.46 20.29 -17.17
CA GLN A 63 2.96 18.97 -17.51
C GLN A 63 3.98 18.19 -18.36
N SER A 64 4.61 18.83 -19.35
CA SER A 64 5.65 18.20 -20.16
C SER A 64 6.90 17.83 -19.32
N PHE A 65 7.25 18.65 -18.31
CA PHE A 65 8.30 18.30 -17.35
C PHE A 65 7.93 17.10 -16.46
N PHE A 66 6.70 17.03 -15.98
CA PHE A 66 6.23 15.88 -15.19
C PHE A 66 6.19 14.59 -16.01
N ASP A 67 5.78 14.66 -17.27
CA ASP A 67 5.78 13.50 -18.16
C ASP A 67 7.19 13.02 -18.48
N ARG A 68 8.18 13.92 -18.55
CA ARG A 68 9.61 13.56 -18.66
C ARG A 68 10.19 13.01 -17.34
N LYS A 69 9.75 13.52 -16.17
CA LYS A 69 10.20 13.07 -14.85
C LYS A 69 9.53 11.80 -14.34
N LYS A 70 8.41 11.37 -14.93
CA LYS A 70 7.87 10.03 -14.72
C LYS A 70 8.56 9.07 -15.70
N PRO A 71 9.70 8.42 -15.32
CA PRO A 71 10.10 7.25 -16.08
C PRO A 71 8.89 6.33 -16.08
N LYS A 72 8.52 5.80 -17.24
CA LYS A 72 7.49 4.75 -17.36
C LYS A 72 7.96 3.55 -16.55
N MET A 73 7.76 3.63 -15.23
CA MET A 73 8.15 2.63 -14.26
C MET A 73 7.20 1.49 -14.51
N ASN A 74 7.64 0.58 -15.37
CA ASN A 74 7.02 -0.71 -15.55
C ASN A 74 7.17 -1.45 -14.21
N LEU A 75 6.25 -1.20 -13.28
CA LEU A 75 6.20 -1.82 -11.95
C LEU A 75 6.33 -3.34 -12.08
N LYS A 76 5.75 -3.92 -13.14
CA LYS A 76 5.87 -5.33 -13.50
C LYS A 76 7.32 -5.78 -13.75
N LYS A 77 8.15 -4.94 -14.36
CA LYS A 77 9.57 -5.22 -14.65
C LYS A 77 10.41 -5.12 -13.38
N LYS A 78 10.21 -4.07 -12.56
CA LYS A 78 10.84 -3.94 -11.23
C LYS A 78 10.45 -5.08 -10.28
N PHE A 79 9.18 -5.48 -10.25
CA PHE A 79 8.74 -6.64 -9.46
C PHE A 79 9.40 -7.93 -9.92
N ARG A 80 9.59 -8.12 -11.23
CA ARG A 80 10.28 -9.30 -11.77
C ARG A 80 11.76 -9.31 -11.40
N GLU A 81 12.43 -8.16 -11.46
CA GLU A 81 13.83 -8.02 -11.02
C GLU A 81 14.00 -8.26 -9.51
N LEU A 82 13.11 -7.70 -8.68
CA LEU A 82 13.12 -7.92 -7.23
C LEU A 82 12.84 -9.38 -6.90
N SER A 83 11.85 -10.00 -7.54
CA SER A 83 11.54 -11.43 -7.37
C SER A 83 12.69 -12.34 -7.82
N GLN A 84 13.53 -11.91 -8.75
CA GLN A 84 14.67 -12.67 -9.25
C GLN A 84 15.95 -12.45 -8.42
N SER A 85 15.97 -11.47 -7.53
CA SER A 85 17.12 -11.18 -6.67
C SER A 85 17.50 -12.40 -5.79
N ARG A 86 18.81 -12.62 -5.58
CA ARG A 86 19.33 -13.74 -4.77
C ARG A 86 18.73 -13.77 -3.37
N ALA A 87 18.52 -12.61 -2.76
CA ALA A 87 17.91 -12.48 -1.45
C ALA A 87 16.46 -12.98 -1.46
N VAL A 88 15.66 -12.57 -2.45
CA VAL A 88 14.27 -13.04 -2.57
C VAL A 88 14.22 -14.52 -2.91
N LYS A 89 15.08 -15.03 -3.79
CA LYS A 89 15.18 -16.48 -4.04
C LYS A 89 15.58 -17.29 -2.80
N ALA A 90 16.48 -16.76 -1.97
CA ALA A 90 16.86 -17.41 -0.70
C ALA A 90 15.71 -17.44 0.31
N ILE A 91 14.90 -16.37 0.36
CA ILE A 91 13.68 -16.32 1.17
C ILE A 91 12.60 -17.25 0.61
N GLN A 92 12.41 -17.24 -0.71
CA GLN A 92 11.44 -18.07 -1.42
C GLN A 92 11.78 -19.57 -1.32
N GLY A 93 13.06 -19.94 -1.26
CA GLY A 93 13.49 -21.32 -1.01
C GLY A 93 13.10 -21.85 0.37
N ARG A 94 12.90 -20.96 1.35
CA ARG A 94 12.39 -21.28 2.69
C ARG A 94 10.86 -21.18 2.81
N PHE A 95 10.20 -20.60 1.80
CA PHE A 95 8.76 -20.36 1.78
C PHE A 95 8.10 -21.20 0.68
N GLN A 96 7.55 -22.36 1.03
CA GLN A 96 6.81 -23.19 0.08
C GLN A 96 5.33 -22.86 0.17
N THR A 97 4.70 -22.47 -0.96
CA THR A 97 3.25 -22.27 -1.01
C THR A 97 2.56 -23.61 -0.83
N PRO A 98 1.91 -23.89 0.32
CA PRO A 98 1.30 -25.18 0.55
C PRO A 98 0.00 -25.32 -0.28
N ARG A 99 -0.52 -26.54 -0.36
CA ARG A 99 -1.80 -26.83 -1.02
C ARG A 99 -2.92 -25.99 -0.37
N SER A 100 -3.84 -25.45 -1.17
CA SER A 100 -4.91 -24.54 -0.71
C SER A 100 -5.75 -25.11 0.44
N LYS A 101 -5.91 -26.44 0.52
CA LYS A 101 -6.59 -27.09 1.65
C LYS A 101 -5.91 -26.83 2.99
N VAL A 102 -4.58 -26.89 3.03
CA VAL A 102 -3.80 -26.67 4.26
C VAL A 102 -3.89 -25.21 4.68
N ILE A 103 -3.82 -24.28 3.71
CA ILE A 103 -3.99 -22.83 3.96
C ILE A 103 -5.35 -22.56 4.61
N TRP A 104 -6.42 -23.14 4.08
CA TRP A 104 -7.75 -22.93 4.64
C TRP A 104 -7.92 -23.57 6.02
N GLN A 105 -7.37 -24.77 6.23
CA GLN A 105 -7.42 -25.43 7.54
C GLN A 105 -6.67 -24.65 8.62
N THR A 106 -5.46 -24.16 8.33
CA THR A 106 -4.70 -23.32 9.25
C THR A 106 -5.40 -21.97 9.47
N ALA A 107 -5.92 -21.34 8.41
CA ALA A 107 -6.64 -20.08 8.51
C ALA A 107 -7.86 -20.21 9.42
N ILE A 108 -8.70 -21.23 9.20
CA ILE A 108 -9.88 -21.46 10.03
C ILE A 108 -9.48 -21.68 11.48
N ALA A 109 -8.46 -22.49 11.76
CA ALA A 109 -8.02 -22.73 13.13
C ALA A 109 -7.59 -21.45 13.87
N PHE A 110 -6.76 -20.61 13.25
CA PHE A 110 -6.28 -19.38 13.87
C PHE A 110 -7.35 -18.27 13.91
N VAL A 111 -8.24 -18.21 12.93
CA VAL A 111 -9.40 -17.30 12.96
C VAL A 111 -10.35 -17.70 14.09
N LEU A 112 -10.65 -19.00 14.23
CA LEU A 112 -11.51 -19.50 15.29
C LEU A 112 -10.90 -19.21 16.67
N LEU A 113 -9.59 -19.39 16.82
CA LEU A 113 -8.87 -19.01 18.04
C LEU A 113 -8.96 -17.50 18.29
N GLY A 114 -8.71 -16.66 17.29
CA GLY A 114 -8.83 -15.21 17.44
C GLY A 114 -10.25 -14.75 17.82
N VAL A 115 -11.28 -15.35 17.23
CA VAL A 115 -12.68 -15.09 17.59
C VAL A 115 -12.95 -15.54 19.02
N LEU A 116 -12.47 -16.73 19.43
CA LEU A 116 -12.62 -17.22 20.78
C LEU A 116 -11.94 -16.31 21.81
N THR A 117 -10.76 -15.77 21.46
CA THR A 117 -10.01 -14.81 22.27
C THR A 117 -10.71 -13.47 22.44
N LEU A 118 -11.38 -12.99 21.39
CA LEU A 118 -12.15 -11.76 21.45
C LEU A 118 -13.50 -11.95 22.16
N ALA A 119 -14.14 -13.10 21.99
CA ALA A 119 -15.47 -13.38 22.55
C ALA A 119 -15.42 -13.79 24.03
N PHE A 120 -14.37 -14.50 24.45
CA PHE A 120 -14.20 -15.00 25.82
C PHE A 120 -12.83 -14.59 26.38
N PRO A 121 -12.64 -13.31 26.76
CA PRO A 121 -11.47 -12.90 27.51
C PRO A 121 -11.51 -13.52 28.92
N THR A 122 -10.63 -14.48 29.20
CA THR A 122 -10.48 -15.13 30.51
C THR A 122 -9.82 -14.20 31.53
N GLU A 123 -10.14 -14.35 32.83
CA GLU A 123 -9.64 -13.46 33.89
C GLU A 123 -8.10 -13.45 34.01
N GLU A 124 -7.46 -14.57 33.67
CA GLU A 124 -6.00 -14.76 33.64
C GLU A 124 -5.35 -14.35 32.31
N GLY A 125 -6.09 -13.70 31.41
CA GLY A 125 -5.66 -13.40 30.04
C GLY A 125 -5.76 -14.62 29.11
N PRO A 126 -5.51 -14.47 27.80
CA PRO A 126 -5.74 -15.51 26.79
C PRO A 126 -4.69 -16.64 26.81
N THR A 127 -4.12 -16.96 27.97
CA THR A 127 -3.01 -17.90 28.16
C THR A 127 -3.33 -19.30 27.61
N LEU A 128 -4.54 -19.80 27.89
CA LEU A 128 -4.98 -21.12 27.42
C LEU A 128 -5.13 -21.15 25.89
N GLN A 129 -5.66 -20.07 25.30
CA GLN A 129 -5.84 -19.94 23.85
C GLN A 129 -4.47 -19.83 23.14
N VAL A 130 -3.53 -19.10 23.74
CA VAL A 130 -2.15 -19.01 23.27
C VAL A 130 -1.46 -20.38 23.34
N ALA A 131 -1.65 -21.16 24.41
CA ALA A 131 -1.12 -22.52 24.51
C ALA A 131 -1.68 -23.45 23.42
N ILE A 132 -3.00 -23.40 23.18
CA ILE A 132 -3.64 -24.15 22.09
C ILE A 132 -3.09 -23.72 20.73
N SER A 133 -2.86 -22.42 20.52
CA SER A 133 -2.28 -21.91 19.28
C SER A 133 -0.86 -22.42 19.03
N CYS A 134 -0.06 -22.57 20.10
CA CYS A 134 1.28 -23.14 20.03
C CYS A 134 1.23 -24.62 19.63
N ALA A 135 0.38 -25.41 20.31
CA ALA A 135 0.16 -26.81 19.99
C ALA A 135 -0.34 -27.00 18.54
N ALA A 136 -1.30 -26.18 18.11
CA ALA A 136 -1.83 -26.18 16.76
C ALA A 136 -0.74 -25.85 15.72
N ASN A 137 0.10 -24.85 15.98
CA ASN A 137 1.20 -24.49 15.10
C ASN A 137 2.20 -25.64 14.92
N ILE A 138 2.62 -26.27 16.02
CA ILE A 138 3.52 -27.42 15.98
C ILE A 138 2.88 -28.57 15.21
N TYR A 139 1.60 -28.85 15.44
CA TYR A 139 0.86 -29.92 14.76
C TYR A 139 0.77 -29.69 13.25
N PHE A 140 0.44 -28.47 12.81
CA PHE A 140 0.35 -28.15 11.38
C PHE A 140 1.71 -28.20 10.69
N ILE A 141 2.78 -27.75 11.35
CA ILE A 141 4.14 -27.89 10.84
C ILE A 141 4.54 -29.37 10.79
N TYR A 142 4.19 -30.16 11.81
CA TYR A 142 4.46 -31.61 11.84
C TYR A 142 3.78 -32.34 10.67
N GLN A 143 2.53 -32.01 10.37
CA GLN A 143 1.83 -32.58 9.21
C GLN A 143 2.55 -32.30 7.88
N ARG A 144 3.22 -31.16 7.74
CA ARG A 144 3.93 -30.78 6.52
C ARG A 144 5.34 -31.36 6.45
N VAL A 145 6.12 -31.23 7.52
CA VAL A 145 7.54 -31.62 7.56
C VAL A 145 7.71 -33.13 7.79
N LYS A 146 6.73 -33.81 8.39
CA LYS A 146 6.75 -35.24 8.77
C LYS A 146 7.97 -35.67 9.61
N SER A 147 8.69 -34.74 10.21
CA SER A 147 9.81 -34.99 11.11
C SER A 147 9.52 -34.35 12.46
N GLY A 148 9.40 -35.18 13.51
CA GLY A 148 8.99 -34.74 14.85
C GLY A 148 9.91 -33.66 15.42
N TRP A 149 11.22 -33.90 15.38
CA TRP A 149 12.20 -32.97 15.94
C TRP A 149 12.23 -31.64 15.19
N ARG A 150 12.28 -31.67 13.85
CA ARG A 150 12.28 -30.43 13.04
C ARG A 150 10.99 -29.66 13.24
N ALA A 151 9.85 -30.32 13.23
CA ALA A 151 8.56 -29.66 13.44
C ALA A 151 8.45 -29.01 14.82
N PHE A 152 8.98 -29.66 15.85
CA PHE A 152 9.01 -29.09 17.20
C PHE A 152 9.85 -27.82 17.26
N PHE A 153 11.11 -27.85 16.80
CA PHE A 153 11.98 -26.67 16.82
C PHE A 153 11.50 -25.54 15.90
N TYR A 154 10.97 -25.85 14.71
CA TYR A 154 10.38 -24.84 13.84
C TYR A 154 9.08 -24.28 14.41
N GLY A 155 8.24 -25.11 15.03
CA GLY A 155 7.01 -24.68 15.69
C GLY A 155 7.27 -23.78 16.89
N PHE A 156 8.19 -24.16 17.77
CA PHE A 156 8.59 -23.34 18.91
C PHE A 156 9.31 -22.05 18.47
N GLY A 157 10.24 -22.15 17.51
CA GLY A 157 10.96 -20.98 17.00
C GLY A 157 10.03 -19.98 16.34
N SER A 158 9.09 -20.45 15.52
CA SER A 158 8.07 -19.58 14.91
C SER A 158 7.09 -19.01 15.93
N PHE A 159 6.72 -19.77 16.96
CA PHE A 159 5.86 -19.29 18.02
C PHE A 159 6.51 -18.15 18.80
N PHE A 160 7.73 -18.34 19.32
CA PHE A 160 8.42 -17.28 20.05
C PHE A 160 8.70 -16.08 19.16
N ALA A 161 9.14 -16.27 17.92
CA ALA A 161 9.35 -15.16 17.00
C ALA A 161 8.07 -14.35 16.76
N SER A 162 6.94 -15.05 16.56
CA SER A 162 5.62 -14.42 16.38
C SER A 162 5.11 -13.73 17.65
N TRP A 163 5.38 -14.30 18.82
CA TRP A 163 5.00 -13.75 20.13
C TRP A 163 5.81 -12.49 20.48
N PHE A 164 7.13 -12.54 20.31
CA PHE A 164 8.00 -11.37 20.50
C PHE A 164 7.66 -10.26 19.52
N LEU A 165 7.45 -10.59 18.24
CA LEU A 165 7.08 -9.61 17.24
C LEU A 165 5.68 -9.02 17.50
N GLY A 166 4.71 -9.84 17.91
CA GLY A 166 3.37 -9.39 18.29
C GLY A 166 3.39 -8.44 19.49
N THR A 167 4.14 -8.81 20.53
CA THR A 167 4.38 -7.94 21.71
C THR A 167 5.05 -6.64 21.29
N PHE A 168 6.10 -6.70 20.48
CA PHE A 168 6.82 -5.51 20.01
C PHE A 168 5.93 -4.56 19.21
N LEU A 169 5.11 -5.08 18.29
CA LEU A 169 4.18 -4.28 17.48
C LEU A 169 3.10 -3.60 18.32
N MET A 170 2.57 -4.29 19.33
CA MET A 170 1.57 -3.71 20.24
C MET A 170 2.15 -2.65 21.16
N VAL A 171 3.37 -2.86 21.66
CA VAL A 171 4.02 -1.87 22.53
C VAL A 171 4.50 -0.65 21.73
N SER A 172 4.88 -0.82 20.46
CA SER A 172 5.57 0.23 19.70
C SER A 172 4.69 0.98 18.68
N VAL A 173 3.70 0.31 18.08
CA VAL A 173 3.05 0.83 16.85
C VAL A 173 1.52 0.89 16.98
N ILE A 174 0.91 -0.09 17.64
CA ILE A 174 -0.55 -0.26 17.59
C ILE A 174 -1.16 0.27 18.90
N PRO A 175 -1.87 1.41 18.87
CA PRO A 175 -2.63 1.85 20.03
C PRO A 175 -3.72 0.80 20.34
N PRO A 176 -4.04 0.58 21.63
CA PRO A 176 -4.99 -0.45 22.03
C PRO A 176 -6.33 -0.26 21.31
N ILE A 177 -6.72 -1.29 20.56
CA ILE A 177 -7.88 -1.25 19.65
C ILE A 177 -9.21 -1.28 20.44
N LEU A 178 -9.18 -1.80 21.67
CA LEU A 178 -10.34 -1.96 22.55
C LEU A 178 -10.11 -1.19 23.87
N PRO A 179 -11.14 -0.56 24.48
CA PRO A 179 -11.02 0.05 25.81
C PRO A 179 -11.03 -1.03 26.91
N GLY A 180 -10.06 -0.98 27.84
CA GLY A 180 -10.03 -1.82 29.05
C GLY A 180 -8.62 -2.30 29.43
N PRO A 181 -8.31 -2.61 30.69
CA PRO A 181 -6.94 -2.95 31.13
C PRO A 181 -6.34 -4.23 30.49
N ARG A 182 -7.16 -5.08 29.87
CA ARG A 182 -6.76 -6.35 29.23
C ARG A 182 -6.66 -6.29 27.70
N ASN A 183 -6.90 -5.11 27.11
CA ASN A 183 -6.87 -4.89 25.66
C ASN A 183 -5.52 -5.20 25.02
N LEU A 184 -4.42 -4.91 25.72
CA LEU A 184 -3.07 -5.15 25.21
C LEU A 184 -2.80 -6.64 25.03
N GLU A 185 -3.17 -7.47 26.00
CA GLU A 185 -2.97 -8.94 25.96
C GLU A 185 -3.81 -9.61 24.87
N VAL A 186 -5.07 -9.18 24.71
CA VAL A 186 -5.96 -9.71 23.67
C VAL A 186 -5.48 -9.30 22.28
N SER A 187 -5.02 -8.05 22.15
CA SER A 187 -4.53 -7.53 20.87
C SER A 187 -3.20 -8.17 20.49
N THR A 188 -2.26 -8.36 21.43
CA THR A 188 -1.01 -9.10 21.18
C THR A 188 -1.29 -10.53 20.75
N ALA A 189 -2.18 -11.24 21.44
CA ALA A 189 -2.56 -12.60 21.07
C ALA A 189 -3.12 -12.67 19.64
N CYS A 190 -4.00 -11.74 19.26
CA CYS A 190 -4.54 -11.64 17.90
C CYS A 190 -3.44 -11.44 16.85
N VAL A 191 -2.50 -10.51 17.07
CA VAL A 191 -1.37 -10.29 16.14
C VAL A 191 -0.49 -11.53 16.08
N THR A 192 -0.24 -12.19 17.21
CA THR A 192 0.53 -13.44 17.23
C THR A 192 -0.18 -14.54 16.46
N TYR A 193 -1.51 -14.67 16.50
CA TYR A 193 -2.24 -15.66 15.70
C TYR A 193 -2.10 -15.41 14.20
N VAL A 194 -2.11 -14.15 13.75
CA VAL A 194 -1.87 -13.82 12.35
C VAL A 194 -0.45 -14.19 11.92
N LEU A 195 0.54 -13.88 12.76
CA LEU A 195 1.94 -14.23 12.48
C LEU A 195 2.18 -15.74 12.51
N LEU A 196 1.55 -16.44 13.46
CA LEU A 196 1.55 -17.89 13.54
C LEU A 196 0.89 -18.52 12.33
N PHE A 197 -0.23 -17.97 11.84
CA PHE A 197 -0.84 -18.43 10.60
C PHE A 197 0.13 -18.30 9.42
N ILE A 198 0.80 -17.16 9.27
CA ILE A 198 1.78 -16.94 8.20
C ILE A 198 2.93 -17.94 8.32
N SER A 199 3.49 -18.12 9.51
CA SER A 199 4.60 -19.05 9.70
C SER A 199 4.17 -20.51 9.51
N SER A 200 3.05 -20.90 10.09
CA SER A 200 2.51 -22.26 9.99
C SER A 200 2.03 -22.60 8.58
N THR A 201 1.78 -21.61 7.74
CA THR A 201 1.33 -21.84 6.36
C THR A 201 2.50 -21.80 5.40
N PHE A 202 3.38 -20.80 5.52
CA PHE A 202 4.36 -20.55 4.47
C PHE A 202 5.77 -21.03 4.81
N LEU A 203 6.13 -21.24 6.08
CA LEU A 203 7.45 -21.74 6.45
C LEU A 203 7.58 -23.21 6.03
N LYS A 204 8.69 -23.57 5.36
CA LYS A 204 8.97 -24.93 4.87
C LYS A 204 9.51 -25.86 5.95
#